data_AF-A0A2V7FUL9-F1
#
_entry.id   AF-A0A2V7FUL9-F1
#
_cell.length_a   1.000
_cell.length_b   1.000
_cell.length_c   1.000
_cell.angle_alpha   90.00
_cell.angle_beta   90.00
_cell.angle_gamma   90.00
#
_symmetry.space_group_name_H-M   'P 1'
#
loop_
_entity.id
_entity.type
_entity.pdbx_description
1 polymer ?
#
loop_
_entity_poly.entity_id
_entity_poly.type
_entity_poly.pdbx_seq_one_letter_code
_entity_poly.pdbx_strand_id
1 'polypeptide(L)'
;MGGGPPPTTDTLQLTSVASGFTAPVYLSAPPGDVNRLFVVDQPGQIQVIQNGQLLQTPFLDIASRVSYGGEQGLFSVAFHPNYAGNGYFYVDYTDVNGDTRVERYTVSADSNVADSTSHKLILFVKQPYANHNGGLVMFGPDGMLYIGMGDGGSGGDPQNRAQNPDSVLGKLLR
;
A
#
# COMPACT_ATOMS: atom_id res chain seq x y z
N MET A 1 20.62 17.64 48.87
CA MET A 1 20.67 17.14 47.49
C MET A 1 19.70 15.96 47.39
N GLY A 2 18.41 16.24 47.17
CA GLY A 2 17.39 15.19 47.04
C GLY A 2 17.42 14.64 45.63
N GLY A 3 17.82 13.37 45.47
CA GLY A 3 17.71 12.66 44.21
C GLY A 3 16.24 12.42 43.91
N GLY A 4 15.74 13.01 42.82
CA GLY A 4 14.39 12.74 42.33
C GLY A 4 14.22 11.26 41.98
N PRO A 5 12.98 10.73 42.01
CA PRO A 5 12.73 9.34 41.66
C PRO A 5 13.20 9.07 40.22
N PRO A 6 13.78 7.88 39.95
CA PRO A 6 14.22 7.51 38.61
C PRO A 6 13.02 7.49 37.66
N PRO A 7 13.22 7.83 36.37
CA PRO A 7 12.13 7.80 35.39
C PRO A 7 11.56 6.39 35.30
N THR A 8 10.23 6.27 35.34
CA THR A 8 9.54 5.00 35.09
C THR A 8 9.83 4.59 33.64
N THR A 9 10.50 3.45 33.45
CA THR A 9 10.66 2.86 32.13
C THR A 9 9.32 2.26 31.72
N ASP A 10 8.51 3.04 31.01
CA ASP A 10 7.33 2.51 30.33
C ASP A 10 7.82 1.43 29.35
N THR A 11 7.39 0.19 29.60
CA THR A 11 7.77 -0.96 28.77
C THR A 11 6.78 -1.06 27.62
N LEU A 12 7.29 -1.04 26.39
CA LEU A 12 6.50 -1.34 25.21
C LEU A 12 6.07 -2.80 25.25
N GLN A 13 4.78 -3.06 25.01
CA GLN A 13 4.23 -4.39 24.91
C GLN A 13 3.65 -4.62 23.52
N LEU A 14 3.90 -5.80 22.96
CA LEU A 14 3.25 -6.24 21.74
C LEU A 14 1.91 -6.87 22.09
N THR A 15 0.84 -6.36 21.50
CA THR A 15 -0.50 -6.97 21.59
C THR A 15 -0.91 -7.44 20.22
N SER A 16 -1.32 -8.71 20.12
CA SER A 16 -1.90 -9.23 18.88
C SER A 16 -3.25 -8.56 18.63
N VAL A 17 -3.41 -7.91 17.47
CA VAL A 17 -4.66 -7.25 17.06
C VAL A 17 -5.49 -8.18 16.17
N ALA A 18 -4.85 -8.85 15.21
CA ALA A 18 -5.48 -9.79 14.30
C ALA A 18 -4.45 -10.80 13.76
N SER A 19 -4.94 -11.92 13.25
CA SER A 19 -4.16 -12.98 12.60
C SER A 19 -4.94 -13.56 11.41
N GLY A 20 -4.28 -14.38 10.58
CA GLY A 20 -4.92 -15.01 9.41
C GLY A 20 -4.56 -14.38 8.06
N PHE A 21 -3.59 -13.46 8.04
CA PHE A 21 -3.01 -12.91 6.83
C PHE A 21 -2.00 -13.89 6.20
N THR A 22 -1.82 -13.81 4.88
CA THR A 22 -0.86 -14.65 4.16
C THR A 22 0.55 -14.07 4.22
N ALA A 23 0.70 -12.81 3.80
CA ALA A 23 1.92 -12.04 3.76
C ALA A 23 1.59 -10.54 3.85
N PRO A 24 1.22 -10.02 5.04
CA PRO A 24 0.84 -8.62 5.21
C PRO A 24 2.07 -7.71 5.04
N VAL A 25 1.95 -6.69 4.17
CA VAL A 25 3.06 -5.79 3.80
C VAL A 25 2.80 -4.33 4.13
N TYR A 26 1.54 -3.93 4.32
CA TYR A 26 1.19 -2.55 4.64
C TYR A 26 -0.14 -2.48 5.41
N LEU A 27 -0.36 -1.40 6.14
CA LEU A 27 -1.64 -1.14 6.81
C LEU A 27 -1.90 0.37 6.82
N SER A 28 -3.16 0.76 6.64
CA SER A 28 -3.58 2.16 6.67
C SER A 28 -5.06 2.28 7.04
N ALA A 29 -5.56 3.49 7.17
CA ALA A 29 -6.97 3.80 7.38
C ALA A 29 -7.36 5.05 6.57
N PRO A 30 -8.62 5.17 6.11
CA PRO A 30 -9.12 6.41 5.54
C PRO A 30 -9.05 7.57 6.55
N PRO A 31 -8.88 8.82 6.09
CA PRO A 31 -8.93 9.98 6.97
C PRO A 31 -10.20 10.00 7.83
N GLY A 32 -10.01 10.08 9.15
CA GLY A 32 -11.11 10.12 10.13
C GLY A 32 -11.73 8.76 10.49
N ASP A 33 -11.28 7.67 9.88
CA ASP A 33 -11.72 6.32 10.26
C ASP A 33 -10.91 5.82 11.46
N VAL A 34 -11.59 5.69 12.60
CA VAL A 34 -11.00 5.23 13.87
C VAL A 34 -11.35 3.79 14.21
N ASN A 35 -12.23 3.17 13.42
CA ASN A 35 -12.80 1.86 13.71
C ASN A 35 -12.26 0.77 12.79
N ARG A 36 -11.68 1.14 11.65
CA ARG A 36 -11.19 0.20 10.64
C ARG A 36 -9.72 0.40 10.33
N LEU A 37 -9.03 -0.71 10.17
CA LEU A 37 -7.70 -0.79 9.57
C LEU A 37 -7.78 -1.64 8.31
N PHE A 38 -7.12 -1.20 7.26
CA PHE A 38 -7.05 -1.87 5.97
C PHE A 38 -5.65 -2.42 5.80
N VAL A 39 -5.54 -3.75 5.88
CA VAL A 39 -4.28 -4.48 5.81
C VAL A 39 -4.07 -4.95 4.38
N VAL A 40 -2.98 -4.54 3.77
CA VAL A 40 -2.57 -4.97 2.44
C VAL A 40 -1.83 -6.30 2.57
N ASP A 41 -2.40 -7.34 1.98
CA ASP A 41 -1.85 -8.67 1.90
C ASP A 41 -1.25 -8.89 0.50
N GLN A 42 0.04 -9.24 0.47
CA GLN A 42 0.87 -9.29 -0.75
C GLN A 42 0.24 -10.07 -1.93
N PRO A 43 -0.50 -11.19 -1.71
CA PRO A 43 -1.15 -11.94 -2.80
C PRO A 43 -2.25 -11.18 -3.57
N GLY A 44 -2.61 -9.96 -3.18
CA GLY A 44 -3.55 -9.12 -3.94
C GLY A 44 -4.87 -8.86 -3.23
N GLN A 45 -4.89 -8.95 -1.90
CA GLN A 45 -6.09 -8.67 -1.10
C GLN A 45 -5.85 -7.51 -0.14
N ILE A 46 -6.87 -6.68 0.05
CA ILE A 46 -6.92 -5.72 1.15
C ILE A 46 -7.93 -6.24 2.15
N GLN A 47 -7.47 -6.63 3.33
CA GLN A 47 -8.29 -7.13 4.43
C GLN A 47 -8.75 -5.99 5.33
N VAL A 48 -9.89 -6.15 6.00
CA VAL A 48 -10.39 -5.16 6.96
C VAL A 48 -10.37 -5.72 8.37
N ILE A 49 -9.71 -5.03 9.28
CA ILE A 49 -9.92 -5.21 10.71
C ILE A 49 -10.92 -4.13 11.14
N GLN A 50 -12.07 -4.50 11.66
CA GLN A 50 -13.06 -3.58 12.19
C GLN A 50 -13.27 -3.85 13.68
N ASN A 51 -13.07 -2.83 14.53
CA ASN A 51 -13.22 -2.93 15.98
C ASN A 51 -12.41 -4.11 16.58
N GLY A 52 -11.19 -4.31 16.09
CA GLY A 52 -10.29 -5.37 16.54
C GLY A 52 -10.65 -6.78 16.05
N GLN A 53 -11.53 -6.92 15.05
CA GLN A 53 -11.90 -8.20 14.44
C GLN A 53 -11.63 -8.18 12.94
N LEU A 54 -10.97 -9.23 12.42
CA LEU A 54 -10.78 -9.43 10.99
C LEU A 54 -12.13 -9.79 10.34
N LEU A 55 -12.53 -9.04 9.31
CA LEU A 55 -13.72 -9.34 8.53
C LEU A 55 -13.48 -10.53 7.59
N GLN A 56 -14.53 -11.31 7.33
CA GLN A 56 -14.46 -12.50 6.47
C GLN A 56 -14.28 -12.15 4.99
N THR A 57 -14.87 -11.03 4.55
CA THR A 57 -14.79 -10.55 3.18
C THR A 57 -13.71 -9.48 3.10
N PRO A 58 -12.73 -9.59 2.17
CA PRO A 58 -11.74 -8.55 1.97
C PRO A 58 -12.41 -7.28 1.42
N PHE A 59 -11.82 -6.12 1.72
CA PHE A 59 -12.21 -4.86 1.09
C PHE A 59 -12.00 -4.90 -0.42
N LEU A 60 -10.85 -5.38 -0.87
CA LEU A 60 -10.54 -5.53 -2.29
C LEU A 60 -9.90 -6.90 -2.50
N ASP A 61 -10.34 -7.60 -3.54
CA ASP A 61 -9.66 -8.81 -4.05
C ASP A 61 -9.34 -8.61 -5.53
N ILE A 62 -8.04 -8.55 -5.83
CA ILE A 62 -7.49 -8.49 -7.19
C ILE A 62 -6.41 -9.55 -7.38
N ALA A 63 -6.44 -10.64 -6.61
CA ALA A 63 -5.39 -11.68 -6.65
C ALA A 63 -5.17 -12.26 -8.06
N SER A 64 -6.22 -12.34 -8.88
CA SER A 64 -6.14 -12.78 -10.29
C SER A 64 -5.37 -11.83 -11.21
N ARG A 65 -5.07 -10.61 -10.76
CA ARG A 65 -4.37 -9.56 -11.51
C ARG A 65 -2.95 -9.31 -11.01
N VAL A 66 -2.53 -9.97 -9.93
CA VAL A 66 -1.29 -9.70 -9.21
C VAL A 66 -0.34 -10.87 -9.38
N SER A 67 0.93 -10.60 -9.72
CA SER A 67 2.02 -11.54 -9.46
C SER A 67 2.56 -11.26 -8.06
N TYR A 68 2.86 -12.30 -7.28
CA TYR A 68 3.35 -12.11 -5.91
C TYR A 68 4.47 -13.07 -5.54
N GLY A 69 5.29 -12.65 -4.58
CA GLY A 69 6.45 -13.37 -4.09
C GLY A 69 7.73 -12.54 -4.26
N GLY A 70 8.66 -12.66 -3.30
CA GLY A 70 9.82 -11.77 -3.25
C GLY A 70 9.38 -10.31 -3.17
N GLU A 71 9.80 -9.51 -4.15
CA GLU A 71 9.47 -8.09 -4.27
C GLU A 71 8.35 -7.81 -5.27
N GLN A 72 7.54 -8.82 -5.63
CA GLN A 72 6.30 -8.67 -6.39
C GLN A 72 5.08 -8.88 -5.49
N GLY A 73 3.98 -8.19 -5.78
CA GLY A 73 2.73 -8.28 -5.05
C GLY A 73 1.90 -7.01 -5.10
N LEU A 74 0.87 -6.95 -4.26
CA LEU A 74 0.19 -5.73 -3.86
C LEU A 74 0.93 -5.11 -2.68
N PHE A 75 1.26 -3.82 -2.74
CA PHE A 75 2.18 -3.21 -1.78
C PHE A 75 1.54 -2.22 -0.83
N SER A 76 0.69 -1.32 -1.33
CA SER A 76 0.16 -0.24 -0.51
C SER A 76 -1.23 0.19 -0.95
N VAL A 77 -1.90 0.90 -0.03
CA VAL A 77 -3.17 1.55 -0.27
C VAL A 77 -3.12 2.99 0.27
N ALA A 78 -3.54 3.94 -0.57
CA ALA A 78 -3.71 5.34 -0.20
C ALA A 78 -5.16 5.76 -0.39
N PHE A 79 -5.83 6.12 0.69
CA PHE A 79 -7.17 6.71 0.63
C PHE A 79 -7.06 8.18 0.24
N HIS A 80 -7.94 8.62 -0.66
CA HIS A 80 -8.00 10.03 -1.06
C HIS A 80 -8.30 10.91 0.17
N PRO A 81 -7.75 12.14 0.28
CA PRO A 81 -8.02 13.02 1.42
C PRO A 81 -9.51 13.29 1.65
N ASN A 82 -10.30 13.35 0.58
CA ASN A 82 -11.77 13.41 0.58
C ASN A 82 -12.46 12.04 0.41
N TYR A 83 -11.90 10.94 0.94
CA TYR A 83 -12.46 9.60 0.77
C TYR A 83 -13.93 9.51 1.24
N ALA A 84 -14.30 10.20 2.32
CA ALA A 84 -15.68 10.23 2.80
C ALA A 84 -16.67 10.82 1.77
N GLY A 85 -16.21 11.74 0.91
CA GLY A 85 -17.04 12.37 -0.10
C GLY A 85 -16.99 11.70 -1.48
N ASN A 86 -15.89 11.03 -1.83
CA ASN A 86 -15.70 10.47 -3.19
C ASN A 86 -15.44 8.96 -3.25
N GLY A 87 -15.14 8.32 -2.13
CA GLY A 87 -14.87 6.88 -2.05
C GLY A 87 -13.59 6.43 -2.73
N TYR A 88 -12.69 7.33 -3.15
CA TYR A 88 -11.52 6.99 -3.95
C TYR A 88 -10.33 6.54 -3.12
N PHE A 89 -9.69 5.47 -3.57
CA PHE A 89 -8.43 4.99 -3.03
C PHE A 89 -7.54 4.48 -4.16
N TYR A 90 -6.25 4.36 -3.88
CA TYR A 90 -5.21 4.07 -4.85
C TYR A 90 -4.37 2.91 -4.34
N VAL A 91 -3.97 2.03 -5.23
CA VAL A 91 -3.11 0.88 -4.93
C VAL A 91 -1.94 0.83 -5.89
N ASP A 92 -0.82 0.29 -5.42
CA ASP A 92 0.35 -0.06 -6.22
C ASP A 92 0.58 -1.56 -6.13
N TYR A 93 0.68 -2.21 -7.29
CA TYR A 93 0.95 -3.63 -7.38
C TYR A 93 1.72 -4.00 -8.65
N THR A 94 2.36 -5.17 -8.60
CA THR A 94 2.93 -5.83 -9.79
C THR A 94 1.91 -6.73 -10.45
N ASP A 95 1.64 -6.50 -11.74
CA ASP A 95 0.65 -7.27 -12.49
C ASP A 95 1.17 -8.68 -12.86
N VAL A 96 0.32 -9.49 -13.49
CA VAL A 96 0.67 -10.88 -13.85
C VAL A 96 1.86 -10.99 -14.84
N ASN A 97 2.25 -9.91 -15.49
CA ASN A 97 3.46 -9.85 -16.35
C ASN A 97 4.69 -9.36 -15.57
N GLY A 98 4.53 -9.02 -14.30
CA GLY A 98 5.56 -8.45 -13.45
C GLY A 98 5.76 -6.95 -13.62
N ASP A 99 4.86 -6.25 -14.31
CA ASP A 99 4.94 -4.80 -14.52
C ASP A 99 4.19 -4.03 -13.42
N THR A 100 4.64 -2.84 -13.04
CA THR A 100 3.99 -2.04 -11.99
C THR A 100 2.74 -1.34 -12.52
N ARG A 101 1.69 -1.37 -11.71
CA ARG A 101 0.45 -0.63 -11.92
C ARG A 101 0.10 0.16 -10.67
N VAL A 102 -0.17 1.45 -10.88
CA VAL A 102 -0.88 2.27 -9.90
C VAL A 102 -2.28 2.52 -10.43
N GLU A 103 -3.28 2.09 -9.67
CA GLU A 103 -4.67 2.18 -10.07
C GLU A 103 -5.51 2.82 -8.97
N ARG A 104 -6.51 3.60 -9.38
CA ARG A 104 -7.54 4.16 -8.51
C ARG A 104 -8.77 3.27 -8.56
N TYR A 105 -9.35 2.98 -7.41
CA TYR A 105 -10.63 2.29 -7.24
C TYR A 105 -11.61 3.17 -6.45
N THR A 106 -12.87 2.74 -6.41
CA THR A 106 -13.93 3.36 -5.63
C THR A 106 -14.54 2.33 -4.68
N VAL A 107 -14.88 2.76 -3.47
CA VAL A 107 -15.70 1.96 -2.55
C VAL A 107 -17.08 1.68 -3.15
N SER A 108 -17.66 0.52 -2.83
CA SER A 108 -19.03 0.19 -3.22
C SER A 108 -20.05 0.88 -2.30
N ALA A 109 -21.34 0.56 -2.47
CA ALA A 109 -22.37 0.98 -1.52
C ALA A 109 -22.16 0.40 -0.11
N ASP A 110 -21.50 -0.75 0.00
CA ASP A 110 -20.98 -1.26 1.27
C ASP A 110 -19.59 -0.64 1.52
N SER A 111 -19.48 0.15 2.59
CA SER A 111 -18.24 0.81 2.97
C SER A 111 -17.07 -0.14 3.25
N ASN A 112 -17.35 -1.42 3.54
CA ASN A 112 -16.35 -2.46 3.79
C ASN A 112 -15.94 -3.23 2.52
N VAL A 113 -16.50 -2.89 1.36
CA VAL A 113 -16.21 -3.58 0.09
C VAL A 113 -15.96 -2.56 -1.02
N ALA A 114 -14.89 -2.72 -1.78
CA ALA A 114 -14.59 -1.95 -2.97
C ALA A 114 -15.28 -2.52 -4.21
N ASP A 115 -15.62 -1.64 -5.15
CA ASP A 115 -15.97 -2.08 -6.50
C ASP A 115 -14.69 -2.41 -7.28
N SER A 116 -14.35 -3.70 -7.37
CA SER A 116 -13.16 -4.18 -8.08
C SER A 116 -13.19 -3.89 -9.59
N THR A 117 -14.36 -3.59 -10.15
CA THR A 117 -14.52 -3.24 -11.58
C THR A 117 -14.30 -1.74 -11.84
N SER A 118 -14.32 -0.90 -10.80
CA SER A 118 -14.16 0.57 -10.90
C SER A 118 -12.74 1.07 -11.20
N HIS A 119 -11.80 0.15 -11.38
CA HIS A 119 -10.38 0.46 -11.52
C HIS A 119 -10.10 1.42 -12.67
N LYS A 120 -9.27 2.42 -12.39
CA LYS A 120 -8.77 3.39 -13.35
C LYS A 120 -7.25 3.44 -13.26
N LEU A 121 -6.59 3.12 -14.37
CA LEU A 121 -5.14 3.21 -14.47
C LEU A 121 -4.66 4.66 -14.28
N ILE A 122 -3.69 4.85 -13.38
CA ILE A 122 -3.04 6.12 -13.11
C ILE A 122 -1.62 6.10 -13.68
N LEU A 123 -0.87 5.03 -13.42
CA LEU A 123 0.49 4.84 -13.91
C LEU A 123 0.70 3.37 -14.28
N PHE A 124 1.36 3.14 -15.41
CA PHE A 124 1.89 1.84 -15.80
C PHE A 124 3.40 1.98 -16.03
N VAL A 125 4.19 1.08 -15.44
CA VAL A 125 5.64 1.05 -15.62
C VAL A 125 6.06 -0.37 -15.97
N LYS A 126 6.65 -0.53 -17.15
CA LYS A 126 7.29 -1.79 -17.52
C LYS A 126 8.47 -2.05 -16.59
N GLN A 127 8.46 -3.18 -15.90
CA GLN A 127 9.54 -3.54 -14.99
C GLN A 127 10.58 -4.41 -15.71
N PRO A 128 11.87 -4.08 -15.57
CA PRO A 128 12.95 -4.84 -16.20
C PRO A 128 13.35 -6.08 -15.40
N TYR A 129 13.14 -6.06 -14.09
CA TYR A 129 13.38 -7.18 -13.17
C TYR A 129 12.22 -7.32 -12.17
N ALA A 130 12.16 -8.50 -11.54
CA ALA A 130 11.18 -8.82 -10.51
C ALA A 130 11.51 -8.23 -9.12
N ASN A 131 12.50 -7.34 -9.05
CA ASN A 131 12.94 -6.68 -7.82
C ASN A 131 13.21 -5.19 -8.04
N HIS A 132 13.34 -4.47 -6.93
CA HIS A 132 13.36 -3.01 -6.78
C HIS A 132 12.21 -2.33 -7.53
N ASN A 133 10.98 -2.84 -7.37
CA ASN A 133 9.82 -2.26 -8.03
C ASN A 133 9.28 -1.02 -7.30
N GLY A 134 9.61 -0.84 -6.02
CA GLY A 134 9.06 0.24 -5.19
C GLY A 134 7.78 -0.21 -4.50
N GLY A 135 6.71 0.58 -4.59
CA GLY A 135 5.36 0.11 -4.24
C GLY A 135 4.61 0.94 -3.21
N LEU A 136 5.16 2.06 -2.72
CA LEU A 136 4.43 2.95 -1.82
C LEU A 136 3.67 4.02 -2.60
N VAL A 137 2.35 4.07 -2.39
CA VAL A 137 1.51 5.23 -2.72
C VAL A 137 1.01 5.91 -1.45
N MET A 138 1.04 7.24 -1.42
CA MET A 138 0.59 8.03 -0.27
C MET A 138 0.19 9.44 -0.69
N PHE A 139 -0.84 10.01 -0.04
CA PHE A 139 -1.14 11.44 -0.18
C PHE A 139 -0.30 12.28 0.76
N GLY A 140 0.33 13.33 0.24
CA GLY A 140 1.00 14.35 1.04
C GLY A 140 0.02 15.35 1.65
N PRO A 141 0.48 16.18 2.60
CA PRO A 141 -0.33 17.25 3.20
C PRO A 141 -0.70 18.36 2.18
N ASP A 142 -0.04 18.39 1.03
CA ASP A 142 -0.34 19.25 -0.12
C ASP A 142 -1.48 18.71 -1.02
N GLY A 143 -2.00 17.51 -0.71
CA GLY A 143 -3.07 16.87 -1.47
C GLY A 143 -2.60 16.14 -2.74
N MET A 144 -1.30 16.06 -2.99
CA MET A 144 -0.74 15.33 -4.14
C MET A 144 -0.56 13.85 -3.81
N LEU A 145 -0.70 12.99 -4.82
CA LEU A 145 -0.42 11.56 -4.70
C LEU A 145 1.05 11.31 -5.00
N TYR A 146 1.80 10.88 -4.00
CA TYR A 146 3.19 10.48 -4.13
C TYR A 146 3.32 8.99 -4.43
N ILE A 147 4.21 8.65 -5.37
CA ILE A 147 4.47 7.27 -5.80
C ILE A 147 5.97 7.02 -5.71
N GLY A 148 6.37 6.07 -4.85
CA GLY A 148 7.76 5.64 -4.70
C GLY A 148 8.09 4.54 -5.70
N MET A 149 8.95 4.85 -6.68
CA MET A 149 9.40 3.91 -7.70
C MET A 149 10.85 3.50 -7.45
N GLY A 150 11.10 2.19 -7.37
CA GLY A 150 12.48 1.67 -7.37
C GLY A 150 13.14 1.80 -8.75
N ASP A 151 14.43 1.50 -8.85
CA ASP A 151 15.23 1.62 -10.10
C ASP A 151 14.89 0.54 -11.15
N GLY A 152 14.01 -0.40 -10.79
CA GLY A 152 13.58 -1.50 -11.62
C GLY A 152 14.47 -2.74 -11.52
N GLY A 153 15.49 -2.74 -10.66
CA GLY A 153 16.09 -3.95 -10.13
C GLY A 153 17.46 -4.34 -10.63
N SER A 154 17.85 -5.53 -10.17
CA SER A 154 19.22 -6.03 -10.08
C SER A 154 20.13 -5.19 -9.16
N GLY A 155 21.26 -5.78 -8.76
CA GLY A 155 22.22 -5.11 -7.89
C GLY A 155 22.91 -3.94 -8.58
N GLY A 156 22.86 -2.76 -7.97
CA GLY A 156 23.63 -1.58 -8.39
C GLY A 156 23.07 -0.79 -9.58
N ASP A 157 21.76 -0.88 -9.86
CA ASP A 157 21.08 -0.20 -10.98
C ASP A 157 21.88 -0.34 -12.31
N PRO A 158 22.01 -1.58 -12.85
CA PRO A 158 22.90 -1.84 -13.98
C PRO A 158 22.52 -1.11 -15.28
N GLN A 159 21.30 -0.57 -15.36
CA GLN A 159 20.85 0.27 -16.48
C GLN A 159 20.86 1.77 -16.17
N ASN A 160 21.37 2.17 -15.00
CA ASN A 160 21.51 3.56 -14.55
C ASN A 160 20.21 4.36 -14.69
N ARG A 161 19.07 3.73 -14.41
CA ARG A 161 17.75 4.36 -14.59
C ARG A 161 17.45 5.40 -13.53
N ALA A 162 17.98 5.22 -12.33
CA ALA A 162 17.81 6.19 -11.25
C ALA A 162 18.42 7.55 -11.62
N GLN A 163 19.53 7.57 -12.37
CA GLN A 163 20.17 8.80 -12.85
C GLN A 163 19.61 9.32 -14.18
N ASN A 164 18.83 8.52 -14.91
CA ASN A 164 18.19 8.96 -16.14
C ASN A 164 16.98 9.86 -15.80
N PRO A 165 16.97 11.16 -16.18
CA PRO A 165 15.85 12.05 -15.93
C PRO A 165 14.61 11.73 -16.78
N ASP A 166 14.78 11.02 -17.91
CA ASP A 166 13.67 10.60 -18.78
C ASP A 166 13.00 9.31 -18.28
N SER A 167 13.52 8.70 -17.20
CA SER A 167 12.94 7.50 -16.57
C SER A 167 12.13 7.85 -15.33
N VAL A 168 10.98 7.18 -15.18
CA VAL A 168 10.18 7.19 -13.95
C VAL A 168 10.74 6.28 -12.87
N LEU A 169 11.72 5.42 -13.18
CA LEU A 169 12.33 4.49 -12.24
C LEU A 169 13.40 5.19 -11.38
N GLY A 170 13.49 4.77 -10.11
CA GLY A 170 14.37 5.34 -9.09
C GLY A 170 13.98 6.75 -8.68
N LYS A 171 12.66 7.04 -8.63
CA LYS A 171 12.10 8.38 -8.42
C LYS A 171 11.02 8.39 -7.35
N LEU A 172 10.80 9.57 -6.79
CA LEU A 172 9.56 9.92 -6.09
C LEU A 172 8.72 10.79 -7.03
N LEU A 173 7.59 10.25 -7.49
CA LEU A 173 6.66 10.93 -8.39
C LEU A 173 5.59 11.68 -7.58
N ARG A 174 4.99 12.73 -8.15
CA ARG A 174 3.87 13.49 -7.58
C ARG A 174 2.99 14.07 -8.67
#